data_AF-H6NC80-F1
#
_entry.id   AF-H6NC80-F1
#
_cell.length_a   1.000
_cell.length_b   1.000
_cell.length_c   1.000
_cell.angle_alpha   90.00
_cell.angle_beta   90.00
_cell.angle_gamma   90.00
#
_symmetry.space_group_name_H-M   'P 1'
#
loop_
_entity.id
_entity.type
_entity.pdbx_description
1 polymer ?
#
loop_
_entity_poly.entity_id
_entity_poly.type
_entity_poly.pdbx_seq_one_letter_code
_entity_poly.pdbx_strand_id
1 'polypeptide(L)' 'MRTEDQIRRKANELLLQKKSVEERLAAAEEDRKPGLQSELDRLDDMILLLEWVLNKPVGSYHG' A
#
# COMPACT_ATOMS: atom_id res chain seq x y z
N MET A 1 15.03 -12.08 3.63
CA MET A 1 13.69 -11.69 4.11
C MET A 1 13.77 -10.25 4.61
N ARG A 2 12.80 -9.39 4.29
CA ARG A 2 12.80 -8.01 4.81
C ARG A 2 12.52 -8.04 6.32
N THR A 3 13.14 -7.17 7.11
CA THR A 3 12.80 -7.02 8.53
C THR A 3 11.45 -6.34 8.69
N GLU A 4 10.84 -6.47 9.87
CA GLU A 4 9.59 -5.78 10.20
C GLU A 4 9.69 -4.26 9.96
N ASP A 5 10.80 -3.64 10.38
CA ASP A 5 11.06 -2.21 10.15
C ASP A 5 11.13 -1.85 8.65
N GLN A 6 11.69 -2.74 7.82
CA GLN A 6 11.73 -2.53 6.37
C GLN A 6 10.33 -2.60 5.77
N ILE A 7 9.45 -3.47 6.29
CA ILE A 7 8.07 -3.59 5.87
C ILE A 7 7.26 -2.35 6.31
N ARG A 8 7.43 -1.89 7.56
CA ARG A 8 6.79 -0.66 8.07
C ARG A 8 7.20 0.57 7.28
N ARG A 9 8.50 0.75 7.00
CA ARG A 9 8.97 1.85 6.14
C ARG A 9 8.33 1.80 4.77
N LYS A 10 8.26 0.60 4.17
CA LYS A 10 7.65 0.45 2.85
C LYS A 10 6.15 0.74 2.84
N ALA A 11 5.41 0.32 3.87
CA ALA A 11 3.99 0.63 4.01
C ALA A 11 3.76 2.15 4.11
N ASN A 12 4.57 2.86 4.91
CA ASN A 12 4.49 4.31 5.03
C ASN A 12 4.78 5.04 3.70
N GLU A 13 5.78 4.59 2.93
CA GLU A 13 6.05 5.13 1.59
C GLU A 13 4.84 4.96 0.66
N LEU A 14 4.22 3.78 0.67
CA LEU A 14 3.06 3.50 -0.18
C LEU A 14 1.84 4.33 0.25
N LEU A 15 1.63 4.56 1.55
CA LEU A 15 0.58 5.45 2.06
C LEU A 15 0.77 6.90 1.61
N LEU A 16 2.01 7.40 1.56
CA LEU A 16 2.30 8.74 1.03
C LEU A 16 2.02 8.82 -0.47
N GLN A 17 2.37 7.77 -1.24
CA GLN A 17 2.06 7.70 -2.66
C GLN A 17 0.54 7.64 -2.89
N LYS A 18 -0.17 6.83 -2.11
CA LYS A 18 -1.63 6.72 -2.13
C LYS A 18 -2.27 8.10 -1.98
N LYS A 19 -1.88 8.83 -0.93
CA LYS A 19 -2.40 10.19 -0.68
C LYS A 19 -2.17 11.13 -1.87
N SER A 20 -0.99 11.08 -2.48
CA SER A 20 -0.70 11.90 -3.66
C SER A 20 -1.56 11.53 -4.88
N VAL A 21 -1.84 10.24 -5.07
CA VAL A 21 -2.73 9.75 -6.14
C VAL A 21 -4.18 10.15 -5.87
N GLU A 22 -4.65 10.08 -4.62
CA GLU A 22 -5.99 10.55 -4.22
C GLU A 22 -6.17 12.05 -4.48
N GLU A 23 -5.18 12.87 -4.13
CA GLU A 23 -5.19 14.31 -4.42
C GLU A 23 -5.24 14.58 -5.93
N ARG A 24 -4.45 13.83 -6.72
CA ARG A 24 -4.48 13.91 -8.19
C ARG A 24 -5.84 13.47 -8.75
N LEU A 25 -6.44 12.41 -8.21
CA LEU A 25 -7.73 11.88 -8.64
C LEU A 25 -8.86 12.87 -8.36
N ALA A 26 -8.82 13.53 -7.20
CA ALA A 26 -9.79 14.56 -6.83
C ALA A 26 -9.75 15.78 -7.77
N ALA A 27 -8.57 16.12 -8.29
CA ALA A 27 -8.36 17.23 -9.22
C ALA A 27 -8.37 16.83 -10.71
N ALA A 28 -8.56 15.55 -11.04
CA ALA A 28 -8.47 15.06 -12.41
C ALA A 28 -9.77 15.24 -13.19
N GLU A 29 -9.62 15.55 -14.47
CA GLU A 29 -10.68 15.43 -15.47
C GLU A 29 -11.15 13.98 -15.61
N GLU A 30 -12.42 13.78 -15.99
CA GLU A 30 -13.07 12.46 -16.06
C GLU A 30 -12.34 11.45 -16.95
N ASP A 31 -11.68 11.89 -18.02
CA ASP A 31 -10.90 11.06 -18.93
C ASP A 31 -9.64 10.46 -18.26
N ARG A 32 -9.09 11.14 -17.25
CA ARG A 32 -7.88 10.72 -16.52
C ARG A 32 -8.17 9.91 -15.26
N LYS A 33 -9.40 9.99 -14.73
CA LYS A 33 -9.80 9.30 -13.51
C LYS A 33 -9.63 7.78 -13.57
N PRO A 34 -9.98 7.05 -14.66
CA PRO A 34 -9.84 5.59 -14.68
C PRO A 34 -8.39 5.11 -14.49
N GLY A 35 -7.42 5.84 -15.06
CA GLY A 35 -6.01 5.52 -14.92
C GLY A 35 -5.50 5.74 -13.50
N LEU A 36 -5.91 6.84 -12.87
CA LEU A 36 -5.59 7.16 -11.47
C LEU A 36 -6.26 6.22 -10.48
N GLN A 37 -7.51 5.83 -10.74
CA GLN A 37 -8.21 4.82 -9.94
C GLN A 37 -7.49 3.47 -10.02
N SER A 38 -7.07 3.06 -11.22
CA SER A 38 -6.28 1.82 -11.37
C SER A 38 -4.93 1.89 -10.66
N GLU A 39 -4.30 3.08 -10.58
CA GLU A 39 -3.08 3.30 -9.79
C GLU A 39 -3.34 3.20 -8.30
N LEU A 40 -4.45 3.77 -7.83
CA LEU A 40 -4.91 3.71 -6.45
C LEU A 40 -5.19 2.27 -5.99
N ASP A 41 -5.93 1.50 -6.80
CA ASP A 41 -6.29 0.11 -6.50
C ASP A 41 -5.04 -0.76 -6.30
N ARG A 42 -4.01 -0.57 -7.15
CA ARG A 42 -2.72 -1.28 -7.00
C ARG A 42 -1.98 -0.92 -5.72
N LEU A 43 -2.01 0.35 -5.33
CA LEU A 43 -1.38 0.79 -4.08
C LEU A 43 -2.09 0.18 -2.87
N ASP A 44 -3.42 0.11 -2.91
CA ASP A 44 -4.22 -0.51 -1.86
C ASP A 44 -3.93 -1.99 -1.69
N ASP A 45 -3.85 -2.75 -2.79
CA ASP A 45 -3.47 -4.17 -2.74
C ASP A 45 -2.08 -4.37 -2.12
N MET A 46 -1.12 -3.51 -2.48
CA MET A 46 0.24 -3.57 -1.95
C MET A 46 0.28 -3.23 -0.45
N ILE A 47 -0.45 -2.20 -0.02
CA ILE A 47 -0.54 -1.81 1.39
C ILE A 47 -1.17 -2.93 2.21
N LEU A 48 -2.30 -3.47 1.75
CA LEU A 48 -3.02 -4.55 2.42
C LEU A 48 -2.13 -5.79 2.63
N LEU A 49 -1.32 -6.15 1.64
CA LEU A 49 -0.37 -7.24 1.76
C LEU A 49 0.68 -6.98 2.86
N LEU A 50 1.24 -5.77 2.90
CA LEU A 50 2.24 -5.44 3.93
C LEU A 50 1.63 -5.37 5.33
N GLU A 51 0.41 -4.85 5.45
CA GLU A 51 -0.34 -4.86 6.70
C GLU A 51 -0.64 -6.27 7.17
N TRP A 52 -1.01 -7.17 6.26
CA TRP A 52 -1.19 -8.59 6.58
C TRP A 52 0.10 -9.22 7.10
N VAL A 53 1.25 -8.94 6.46
CA VAL A 53 2.56 -9.47 6.90
C VAL A 53 2.93 -8.94 8.28
N LEU A 54 2.68 -7.66 8.57
CA LEU A 54 2.95 -7.05 9.88
C LEU A 54 2.07 -7.60 11.00
N ASN A 55 0.84 -8.01 10.67
CA ASN A 55 -0.13 -8.53 11.63
C ASN A 55 -0.23 -10.06 11.65
N LYS A 56 0.56 -10.77 10.83
CA LYS A 56 0.54 -12.23 10.79
C LYS A 56 0.98 -12.78 12.16
N PRO A 57 0.24 -13.75 12.74
CA PRO A 57 0.67 -14.37 13.99
C PRO A 57 2.04 -15.04 13.79
N VAL A 58 3.00 -14.68 14.65
CA VAL A 58 4.32 -15.30 14.68
C VAL A 58 4.15 -16.68 15.32
N GLY A 59 3.80 -17.67 14.51
CA GLY A 59 3.82 -19.06 14.94
C GLY A 59 5.26 -19.51 15.18
N SER A 60 5.61 -19.80 16.43
CA SER A 60 6.85 -20.48 16.80
C SER A 60 6.87 -21.87 16.16
N TYR A 61 7.37 -21.99 14.93
CA TYR A 61 7.85 -23.26 14.39
C TYR A 61 9.24 -23.52 14.98
N HIS A 62 9.28 -23.75 16.28
CA HIS A 62 10.35 -24.42 16.98
C HIS A 62 9.69 -25.47 17.88
N GLY A 63 9.46 -26.64 17.29
CA GLY A 63 9.31 -27.91 18.00
C GLY A 63 10.58 -28.72 17.77
#